data_AF-A0A0M9E412-F1
#
_entry.id   AF-A0A0M9E412-F1
#
_cell.length_a   1.000
_cell.length_b   1.000
_cell.length_c   1.000
_cell.angle_alpha   90.00
_cell.angle_beta   90.00
_cell.angle_gamma   90.00
#
_symmetry.space_group_name_H-M   'P 1'
#
loop_
_entity.id
_entity.type
_entity.pdbx_description
1 polymer ?
#
loop_
_entity_poly.entity_id
_entity_poly.type
_entity_poly.pdbx_seq_one_letter_code
_entity_poly.pdbx_strand_id
1 'polypeptide(L)'
;KKVIMSKKIKYINNMINSMLEEKNWEDTLKYKDIELFFQQQSELNIKLEKNFEHIIAFWVDISLNLSSIMQGKRKDFWIQSACALFMVRGPVYKYGLSAHVNKIIDQITKTLNHRGALQEAHLIYVIDDHIDVKDFLHDTFPNIFVSNRDGLKSMMLSSNPQEHIHDRLRTKKINLSCCPYNYLGPTDPKLFVGRTELRQEIIYSESVYAFAIAGGRKIGKSSLLFKVMEEMNSPKYQGSFHPIYIDCSGSASYDALMDEIYRKLNPDFRTMLDGNFETLLSRGFKGKPIMLLLDEMDALIQNVRSSGEDSPKFEFAIRTVANKKRAKVVICGNREIFELITDASHPYYNLFERKQLGVLCLEEVRPLLTLPFLALDFDIENRQSLVEKIFEKTSGHPSAVQFIARSLFEVSDKKMIYLNDLNIVLE
;
A
#
# COMPACT_ATOMS: atom_id res chain seq x y z
N LYS A 1 32.07 -1.82 21.41
CA LYS A 1 30.62 -2.04 21.20
C LYS A 1 29.95 -2.81 22.36
N LYS A 2 30.34 -4.06 22.69
CA LYS A 2 29.80 -4.81 23.85
C LYS A 2 29.86 -4.07 25.21
N VAL A 3 30.95 -3.35 25.49
CA VAL A 3 31.14 -2.57 26.73
C VAL A 3 30.26 -1.30 26.77
N ILE A 4 29.91 -0.73 25.62
CA ILE A 4 29.02 0.44 25.52
C ILE A 4 27.56 -0.02 25.70
N MET A 5 27.22 -1.18 25.14
CA MET A 5 25.90 -1.82 25.32
C MET A 5 25.65 -2.21 26.78
N SER A 6 26.63 -2.80 27.49
CA SER A 6 26.43 -3.19 28.89
C SER A 6 26.27 -1.99 29.83
N LYS A 7 26.95 -0.86 29.56
CA LYS A 7 26.77 0.39 30.31
C LYS A 7 25.41 1.03 30.05
N LYS A 8 24.89 0.98 28.81
CA LYS A 8 23.55 1.47 28.47
C LYS A 8 22.44 0.62 29.10
N ILE A 9 22.57 -0.72 29.04
CA ILE A 9 21.62 -1.64 29.67
C ILE A 9 21.61 -1.47 31.20
N LYS A 10 22.79 -1.29 31.83
CA LYS A 10 22.88 -1.02 33.27
C LYS A 10 22.26 0.33 33.65
N TYR A 11 22.41 1.36 32.81
CA TYR A 11 21.78 2.66 33.03
C TYR A 11 20.25 2.59 32.92
N ILE A 12 19.73 1.91 31.88
CA ILE A 12 18.29 1.70 31.69
C ILE A 12 17.70 0.87 32.84
N ASN A 13 18.37 -0.22 33.25
CA ASN A 13 17.91 -1.03 34.38
C ASN A 13 17.93 -0.26 35.70
N ASN A 14 18.96 0.57 35.95
CA ASN A 14 19.00 1.42 37.14
C ASN A 14 17.93 2.51 37.12
N MET A 15 17.64 3.09 35.95
CA MET A 15 16.56 4.07 35.77
C MET A 15 15.20 3.41 36.02
N ILE A 16 14.95 2.24 35.44
CA ILE A 16 13.71 1.48 35.66
C ILE A 16 13.57 1.04 37.12
N ASN A 17 14.62 0.56 37.78
CA ASN A 17 14.57 0.18 39.19
C ASN A 17 14.34 1.38 40.11
N SER A 18 14.96 2.53 39.82
CA SER A 18 14.70 3.79 40.53
C SER A 18 13.26 4.28 40.34
N MET A 19 12.66 4.04 39.17
CA MET A 19 11.24 4.34 38.90
C MET A 19 10.26 3.38 39.58
N LEU A 20 10.72 2.20 40.01
CA LEU A 20 9.91 1.17 40.68
C LEU A 20 9.93 1.28 42.21
N GLU A 21 10.94 1.94 42.79
CA GLU A 21 11.08 2.11 44.25
C GLU A 21 10.34 3.36 44.79
N GLU A 22 10.04 4.35 43.95
CA GLU A 22 9.23 5.52 44.35
C GLU A 22 7.72 5.20 44.30
N LYS A 23 7.09 5.14 45.47
CA LYS A 23 5.66 4.80 45.67
C LYS A 23 4.64 5.78 45.05
N ASN A 24 5.07 6.84 44.35
CA ASN A 24 4.19 7.80 43.66
C ASN A 24 4.62 7.95 42.19
N TRP A 25 4.12 7.05 41.35
CA TRP A 25 4.39 6.94 39.92
C TRP A 25 3.44 7.80 39.06
N GLU A 26 2.48 8.49 39.69
CA GLU A 26 1.50 9.34 39.00
C GLU A 26 2.13 10.65 38.47
N ASP A 27 3.24 11.13 39.07
CA ASP A 27 3.88 12.40 38.70
C ASP A 27 5.22 12.25 37.92
N THR A 28 5.84 11.06 37.92
CA THR A 28 7.27 10.92 37.55
C THR A 28 7.53 10.19 36.23
N LEU A 29 6.52 9.92 35.41
CA LEU A 29 6.77 9.61 34.00
C LEU A 29 7.03 10.92 33.25
N LYS A 30 8.23 11.48 33.40
CA LYS A 30 8.65 12.61 32.56
C LYS A 30 8.68 12.10 31.12
N TYR A 31 7.87 12.69 30.27
CA TYR A 31 7.75 12.41 28.83
C TYR A 31 9.08 12.16 28.12
N LYS A 32 10.13 12.85 28.57
CA LYS A 32 11.50 12.67 28.10
C LYS A 32 12.00 11.23 28.24
N ASP A 33 11.63 10.46 29.26
CA ASP A 33 12.21 9.13 29.50
C ASP A 33 11.63 8.06 28.57
N ILE A 34 10.34 8.16 28.21
CA ILE A 34 9.73 7.32 27.16
C ILE A 34 10.28 7.72 25.79
N GLU A 35 10.32 9.02 25.50
CA GLU A 35 10.85 9.54 24.25
C GLU A 35 12.33 9.13 24.07
N LEU A 36 13.14 9.25 25.12
CA LEU A 36 14.55 8.86 25.13
C LEU A 36 14.73 7.33 25.01
N PHE A 37 13.86 6.52 25.63
CA PHE A 37 13.89 5.06 25.49
C PHE A 37 13.70 4.64 24.03
N PHE A 38 12.70 5.19 23.34
CA PHE A 38 12.44 4.85 21.96
C PHE A 38 13.43 5.49 20.98
N GLN A 39 13.89 6.72 21.23
CA GLN A 39 14.97 7.34 20.45
C GLN A 39 16.30 6.57 20.56
N GLN A 40 16.50 5.80 21.63
CA GLN A 40 17.67 4.94 21.81
C GLN A 40 17.57 3.59 21.06
N GLN A 41 16.39 3.20 20.59
CA GLN A 41 16.22 2.11 19.63
C GLN A 41 16.51 2.69 18.25
N SER A 42 17.66 2.35 17.67
CA SER A 42 18.27 3.03 16.51
C SER A 42 17.46 3.03 15.20
N GLU A 43 16.24 2.52 15.21
CA GLU A 43 15.36 2.30 14.04
C GLU A 43 13.96 2.91 14.21
N LEU A 44 13.65 3.53 15.36
CA LEU A 44 12.34 4.11 15.64
C LEU A 44 12.43 5.64 15.67
N ASN A 45 11.75 6.30 14.72
CA ASN A 45 11.59 7.75 14.75
C ASN A 45 10.31 8.07 15.51
N ILE A 46 10.44 8.57 16.74
CA ILE A 46 9.29 8.95 17.57
C ILE A 46 9.19 10.46 17.68
N LYS A 47 7.98 10.97 17.40
CA LYS A 47 7.62 12.37 17.62
C LYS A 47 6.38 12.45 18.51
N LEU A 48 6.49 13.15 19.63
CA LEU A 48 5.34 13.58 20.41
C LEU A 48 4.51 14.54 19.54
N GLU A 49 3.25 14.20 19.27
CA GLU A 49 2.44 14.97 18.33
C GLU A 49 1.40 15.85 19.03
N LYS A 50 0.61 15.27 19.93
CA LYS A 50 -0.43 16.00 20.66
C LYS A 50 -0.60 15.46 22.08
N ASN A 51 -0.82 16.39 23.00
CA ASN A 51 -1.19 16.12 24.38
C ASN A 51 -2.64 16.57 24.57
N PHE A 52 -3.55 15.61 24.67
CA PHE A 52 -4.94 15.85 25.02
C PHE A 52 -5.14 15.69 26.53
N GLU A 53 -6.30 16.14 27.01
CA GLU A 53 -6.69 16.06 28.42
C GLU A 53 -6.61 14.62 28.98
N HIS A 54 -6.87 13.61 28.14
CA HIS A 54 -6.92 12.20 28.52
C HIS A 54 -6.03 11.29 27.68
N ILE A 55 -5.34 11.81 26.66
CA ILE A 55 -4.54 10.99 25.73
C ILE A 55 -3.24 11.70 25.38
N ILE A 56 -2.14 10.97 25.46
CA ILE A 56 -0.88 11.37 24.85
C ILE A 56 -0.68 10.54 23.58
N ALA A 57 -0.62 11.20 22.44
CA ALA A 57 -0.36 10.54 21.17
C ALA A 57 1.10 10.72 20.75
N PHE A 58 1.78 9.60 20.53
CA PHE A 58 3.10 9.51 19.93
C PHE A 58 2.96 8.87 18.56
N TRP A 59 3.66 9.45 17.58
CA TRP A 59 3.79 8.85 16.27
C TRP A 59 5.12 8.11 16.18
N VAL A 60 5.08 6.86 15.74
CA VAL A 60 6.22 5.93 15.65
C VAL A 60 6.30 5.42 14.23
N ASP A 61 7.27 5.90 13.47
CA ASP A 61 7.57 5.30 12.17
C ASP A 61 8.40 4.03 12.42
N ILE A 62 7.77 2.86 12.24
CA ILE A 62 8.46 1.58 12.32
C ILE A 62 8.87 1.19 10.90
N SER A 63 10.18 1.21 10.66
CA SER A 63 10.76 0.63 9.44
C SER A 63 11.22 -0.79 9.79
N LEU A 64 10.45 -1.81 9.38
CA LEU A 64 10.79 -3.21 9.62
C LEU A 64 11.68 -3.71 8.49
N ASN A 65 12.92 -4.11 8.81
CA ASN A 65 13.79 -4.80 7.87
C ASN A 65 13.53 -6.31 7.91
N LEU A 66 12.91 -6.86 6.86
CA LEU A 66 12.64 -8.30 6.74
C LEU A 66 13.84 -9.09 6.19
N SER A 67 15.01 -8.47 6.02
CA SER A 67 16.20 -9.12 5.45
C SER A 67 16.78 -10.25 6.30
N SER A 68 16.52 -10.28 7.61
CA SER A 68 17.03 -11.31 8.54
C SER A 68 16.28 -12.65 8.42
N ILE A 69 15.07 -12.64 7.89
CA ILE A 69 14.21 -13.83 7.75
C ILE A 69 14.54 -14.59 6.44
N MET A 70 15.04 -13.89 5.43
CA MET A 70 15.42 -14.45 4.15
C MET A 70 16.89 -14.86 4.16
N GLN A 71 17.19 -16.10 4.59
CA GLN A 71 18.53 -16.68 4.44
C GLN A 71 18.91 -16.75 2.95
N GLY A 72 19.67 -15.75 2.49
CA GLY A 72 20.40 -15.82 1.22
C GLY A 72 19.92 -14.85 0.15
N LYS A 73 20.69 -13.76 0.00
CA LYS A 73 20.89 -13.01 -1.24
C LYS A 73 19.63 -12.47 -1.94
N ARG A 74 18.97 -11.46 -1.36
CA ARG A 74 18.30 -10.38 -2.12
C ARG A 74 18.03 -9.18 -1.21
N LYS A 75 17.96 -7.99 -1.85
CA LYS A 75 17.97 -6.63 -1.27
C LYS A 75 17.01 -6.46 -0.08
N ASP A 76 17.41 -5.61 0.85
CA ASP A 76 16.65 -5.22 2.06
C ASP A 76 15.19 -4.91 1.72
N PHE A 77 14.28 -5.71 2.25
CA PHE A 77 12.85 -5.51 2.09
C PHE A 77 12.34 -4.79 3.34
N TRP A 78 12.01 -3.51 3.19
CA TRP A 78 11.53 -2.68 4.27
C TRP A 78 10.02 -2.52 4.17
N ILE A 79 9.29 -3.01 5.18
CA ILE A 79 7.91 -2.59 5.39
C ILE A 79 7.98 -1.33 6.26
N GLN A 80 7.62 -0.19 5.68
CA GLN A 80 7.32 1.00 6.46
C GLN A 80 5.84 0.93 6.85
N SER A 81 5.60 0.69 8.14
CA SER A 81 4.27 0.78 8.72
C SER A 81 4.28 1.96 9.68
N ALA A 82 3.41 2.91 9.36
CA ALA A 82 3.18 4.06 10.19
C ALA A 82 2.41 3.57 11.45
N CYS A 83 2.99 3.66 12.66
CA CYS A 83 2.34 3.22 13.90
C CYS A 83 2.05 4.40 14.83
N ALA A 84 0.87 4.43 15.44
CA ALA A 84 0.48 5.50 16.37
C ALA A 84 0.32 4.93 17.78
N LEU A 85 1.17 5.34 18.72
CA LEU A 85 1.13 4.96 20.13
C LEU A 85 0.25 5.94 20.91
N PHE A 86 -0.81 5.48 21.57
CA PHE A 86 -1.76 6.33 22.29
C PHE A 86 -1.80 5.98 23.78
N MET A 87 -1.11 6.73 24.63
CA MET A 87 -1.21 6.53 26.08
C MET A 87 -2.45 7.22 26.63
N VAL A 88 -3.43 6.44 27.09
CA VAL A 88 -4.63 6.98 27.77
C VAL A 88 -4.30 7.27 29.24
N ARG A 89 -4.73 8.43 29.75
CA ARG A 89 -4.49 8.90 31.11
C ARG A 89 -5.79 8.99 31.90
N GLY A 90 -5.77 8.37 33.08
CA GLY A 90 -6.64 8.74 34.21
C GLY A 90 -7.63 7.66 34.64
N PRO A 91 -8.14 7.75 35.89
CA PRO A 91 -9.17 6.85 36.40
C PRO A 91 -10.52 7.12 35.71
N VAL A 92 -11.09 6.09 35.08
CA VAL A 92 -12.39 6.16 34.37
C VAL A 92 -13.56 6.47 35.33
N TYR A 93 -13.34 6.41 36.64
CA TYR A 93 -14.38 6.52 37.68
C TYR A 93 -15.06 7.89 37.82
N LYS A 94 -14.52 8.99 37.28
CA LYS A 94 -15.08 10.35 37.50
C LYS A 94 -16.18 10.76 36.53
N TYR A 95 -16.27 10.12 35.37
CA TYR A 95 -17.24 10.41 34.32
C TYR A 95 -17.77 9.06 33.86
N GLY A 96 -19.08 8.81 33.96
CA GLY A 96 -19.66 7.50 33.65
C GLY A 96 -19.01 6.82 32.44
N LEU A 97 -18.67 5.53 32.60
CA LEU A 97 -17.77 4.73 31.75
C LEU A 97 -17.94 5.01 30.24
N SER A 98 -19.19 5.08 29.76
CA SER A 98 -19.52 5.30 28.35
C SER A 98 -19.15 6.69 27.82
N ALA A 99 -19.33 7.76 28.59
CA ALA A 99 -19.05 9.13 28.15
C ALA A 99 -17.54 9.39 28.06
N HIS A 100 -16.74 8.79 28.95
CA HIS A 100 -15.29 8.91 28.93
C HIS A 100 -14.67 8.10 27.78
N VAL A 101 -15.14 6.86 27.57
CA VAL A 101 -14.71 6.00 26.44
C VAL A 101 -15.00 6.68 25.10
N ASN A 102 -16.20 7.25 24.92
CA ASN A 102 -16.55 7.95 23.68
C ASN A 102 -15.65 9.17 23.41
N LYS A 103 -15.26 9.92 24.45
CA LYS A 103 -14.29 11.03 24.30
C LYS A 103 -12.91 10.53 23.88
N ILE A 104 -12.46 9.41 24.44
CA ILE A 104 -11.18 8.79 24.06
C ILE A 104 -11.21 8.37 22.59
N ILE A 105 -12.28 7.70 22.16
CA ILE A 105 -12.48 7.26 20.78
C ILE A 105 -12.49 8.45 19.81
N ASP A 106 -13.23 9.51 20.13
CA ASP A 106 -13.31 10.71 19.29
C ASP A 106 -11.92 11.37 19.13
N GLN A 107 -11.12 11.42 20.21
CA GLN A 107 -9.76 11.94 20.15
C GLN A 107 -8.81 11.05 19.32
N ILE A 108 -8.88 9.72 19.47
CA ILE A 108 -8.11 8.78 18.65
C ILE A 108 -8.51 8.92 17.18
N THR A 109 -9.82 8.89 16.88
CA THR A 109 -10.37 9.01 15.53
C THR A 109 -9.96 10.31 14.86
N LYS A 110 -10.07 11.45 15.56
CA LYS A 110 -9.63 12.75 15.05
C LYS A 110 -8.13 12.77 14.76
N THR A 111 -7.32 12.14 15.60
CA THR A 111 -5.86 12.08 15.42
C THR A 111 -5.49 11.22 14.21
N LEU A 112 -6.13 10.06 14.06
CA LEU A 112 -5.92 9.17 12.91
C LEU A 112 -6.43 9.81 11.60
N ASN A 113 -7.62 10.41 11.60
CA ASN A 113 -8.19 11.08 10.42
C ASN A 113 -7.32 12.23 9.91
N HIS A 114 -6.73 13.02 10.83
CA HIS A 114 -5.86 14.13 10.44
C HIS A 114 -4.64 13.69 9.61
N ARG A 115 -4.24 12.41 9.70
CA ARG A 115 -3.11 11.83 8.98
C ARG A 115 -3.52 10.94 7.80
N GLY A 116 -4.81 10.81 7.50
CA GLY A 116 -5.30 9.82 6.53
C GLY A 116 -5.09 8.37 7.01
N ALA A 117 -4.77 8.20 8.29
CA ALA A 117 -4.39 6.95 8.93
C ALA A 117 -5.60 6.08 9.33
N LEU A 118 -6.85 6.47 9.05
CA LEU A 118 -7.96 5.60 9.44
C LEU A 118 -8.01 4.29 8.61
N GLN A 119 -7.35 4.26 7.45
CA GLN A 119 -7.39 3.14 6.49
C GLN A 119 -6.13 2.27 6.49
N GLU A 120 -5.05 2.68 7.17
CA GLU A 120 -3.80 1.92 7.24
C GLU A 120 -3.72 1.14 8.57
N ALA A 121 -3.01 0.01 8.58
CA ALA A 121 -2.90 -0.85 9.77
C ALA A 121 -2.05 -0.16 10.85
N HIS A 122 -2.69 0.47 11.84
CA HIS A 122 -1.99 1.12 12.95
C HIS A 122 -1.93 0.24 14.18
N LEU A 123 -0.71 -0.05 14.61
CA LEU A 123 -0.44 -0.59 15.93
C LEU A 123 -0.72 0.49 16.98
N ILE A 124 -1.94 0.52 17.49
CA ILE A 124 -2.34 1.44 18.55
C ILE A 124 -2.15 0.79 19.91
N TYR A 125 -1.11 1.20 20.62
CA TYR A 125 -0.89 0.83 22.02
C TYR A 125 -1.69 1.72 22.93
N VAL A 126 -2.67 1.17 23.64
CA VAL A 126 -3.36 1.84 24.74
C VAL A 126 -2.94 1.20 26.06
N ILE A 127 -2.29 2.00 26.91
CA ILE A 127 -1.93 1.64 28.27
C ILE A 127 -3.14 1.96 29.15
N ASP A 128 -4.02 0.98 29.30
CA ASP A 128 -5.12 1.06 30.26
C ASP A 128 -5.21 -0.25 31.04
N ASP A 129 -5.43 -0.15 32.34
CA ASP A 129 -5.64 -1.30 33.22
C ASP A 129 -7.15 -1.68 33.29
N HIS A 130 -8.03 -0.91 32.63
CA HIS A 130 -9.46 -1.16 32.56
C HIS A 130 -9.84 -2.09 31.39
N ILE A 131 -10.42 -3.25 31.71
CA ILE A 131 -10.90 -4.27 30.76
C ILE A 131 -11.93 -3.70 29.78
N ASP A 132 -12.83 -2.82 30.23
CA ASP A 132 -13.92 -2.31 29.40
C ASP A 132 -13.41 -1.44 28.24
N VAL A 133 -12.40 -0.60 28.47
CA VAL A 133 -11.81 0.26 27.42
C VAL A 133 -11.16 -0.60 26.33
N LYS A 134 -10.53 -1.71 26.73
CA LYS A 134 -9.90 -2.65 25.80
C LYS A 134 -10.92 -3.27 24.85
N ASP A 135 -12.03 -3.76 25.36
CA ASP A 135 -13.05 -4.44 24.54
C ASP A 135 -13.72 -3.43 23.59
N PHE A 136 -14.05 -2.22 24.08
CA PHE A 136 -14.61 -1.15 23.25
C PHE A 136 -13.67 -0.65 22.14
N LEU A 137 -12.38 -0.50 22.44
CA LEU A 137 -11.39 -0.15 21.42
C LEU A 137 -11.24 -1.24 20.37
N HIS A 138 -11.33 -2.51 20.77
CA HIS A 138 -11.30 -3.63 19.84
C HIS A 138 -12.48 -3.63 18.87
N ASP A 139 -13.68 -3.32 19.35
CA ASP A 139 -14.88 -3.22 18.52
C ASP A 139 -14.81 -2.04 17.54
N THR A 140 -14.22 -0.92 17.97
CA THR A 140 -14.17 0.32 17.17
C THR A 140 -13.00 0.32 16.18
N PHE A 141 -11.85 -0.23 16.59
CA PHE A 141 -10.62 -0.23 15.82
C PHE A 141 -10.13 -1.67 15.67
N PRO A 142 -10.58 -2.41 14.65
CA PRO A 142 -10.23 -3.83 14.47
C PRO A 142 -8.71 -4.12 14.48
N ASN A 143 -7.88 -3.12 14.19
CA ASN A 143 -6.43 -3.23 14.06
C ASN A 143 -5.65 -2.73 15.29
N ILE A 144 -6.32 -2.45 16.41
CA ILE A 144 -5.71 -1.89 17.63
C ILE A 144 -4.98 -2.96 18.45
N PHE A 145 -3.84 -2.60 19.04
CA PHE A 145 -3.13 -3.44 20.00
C PHE A 145 -3.23 -2.87 21.41
N VAL A 146 -4.28 -3.21 22.14
CA VAL A 146 -4.40 -2.78 23.54
C VAL A 146 -3.52 -3.66 24.44
N SER A 147 -2.68 -3.05 25.28
CA SER A 147 -1.85 -3.71 26.28
C SER A 147 -1.84 -2.93 27.58
N ASN A 148 -2.11 -3.62 28.69
CA ASN A 148 -2.02 -3.03 30.02
C ASN A 148 -0.57 -2.70 30.41
N ARG A 149 -0.38 -2.07 31.58
CA ARG A 149 0.95 -1.67 32.07
C ARG A 149 1.91 -2.84 32.20
N ASP A 150 1.45 -3.97 32.73
CA ASP A 150 2.28 -5.17 32.91
C ASP A 150 2.67 -5.80 31.57
N GLY A 151 1.78 -5.77 30.57
CA GLY A 151 2.06 -6.20 29.20
C GLY A 151 3.12 -5.34 28.53
N LEU A 152 3.05 -4.02 28.72
CA LEU A 152 4.08 -3.10 28.22
C LEU A 152 5.41 -3.29 28.98
N LYS A 153 5.35 -3.43 30.30
CA LYS A 153 6.53 -3.62 31.15
C LYS A 153 7.24 -4.93 30.80
N SER A 154 6.52 -6.04 30.68
CA SER A 154 7.10 -7.33 30.25
C SER A 154 7.72 -7.25 28.86
N MET A 155 7.10 -6.51 27.94
CA MET A 155 7.64 -6.26 26.61
C MET A 155 8.91 -5.40 26.63
N MET A 156 8.94 -4.34 27.44
CA MET A 156 10.13 -3.46 27.57
C MET A 156 11.28 -4.13 28.31
N LEU A 157 10.97 -5.02 29.25
CA LEU A 157 11.95 -5.76 30.05
C LEU A 157 12.39 -7.07 29.38
N SER A 158 11.81 -7.45 28.24
CA SER A 158 12.20 -8.67 27.55
C SER A 158 13.62 -8.53 26.97
N SER A 159 14.32 -9.65 26.85
CA SER A 159 15.64 -9.68 26.23
C SER A 159 15.61 -9.34 24.73
N ASN A 160 14.43 -9.43 24.11
CA ASN A 160 14.16 -9.07 22.72
C ASN A 160 12.75 -8.42 22.59
N PRO A 161 12.64 -7.10 22.84
CA PRO A 161 11.35 -6.39 22.81
C PRO A 161 10.63 -6.49 21.45
N GLN A 162 11.40 -6.52 20.36
CA GLN A 162 10.85 -6.67 19.00
C GLN A 162 10.13 -8.02 18.87
N GLU A 163 10.79 -9.12 19.21
CA GLU A 163 10.20 -10.47 19.15
C GLU A 163 8.97 -10.59 20.05
N HIS A 164 8.99 -9.96 21.22
CA HIS A 164 7.83 -9.95 22.12
C HIS A 164 6.65 -9.14 21.55
N ILE A 165 6.90 -8.03 20.84
CA ILE A 165 5.87 -7.31 20.05
C ILE A 165 5.35 -8.21 18.93
N HIS A 166 6.24 -8.88 18.21
CA HIS A 166 5.87 -9.81 17.14
C HIS A 166 4.99 -10.94 17.68
N ASP A 167 5.34 -11.58 18.79
CA ASP A 167 4.56 -12.68 19.38
C ASP A 167 3.19 -12.21 19.89
N ARG A 168 3.12 -10.99 20.43
CA ARG A 168 1.85 -10.37 20.83
C ARG A 168 0.97 -10.00 19.63
N LEU A 169 1.56 -9.61 18.50
CA LEU A 169 0.84 -9.42 17.24
C LEU A 169 0.44 -10.75 16.59
N ARG A 170 1.26 -11.79 16.75
CA ARG A 170 1.02 -13.15 16.25
C ARG A 170 -0.11 -13.88 17.00
N THR A 171 -0.30 -13.59 18.29
CA THR A 171 -1.27 -14.29 19.16
C THR A 171 -2.71 -13.81 19.05
N LYS A 172 -2.97 -12.67 18.40
CA LYS A 172 -4.34 -12.26 18.06
C LYS A 172 -4.75 -12.86 16.71
N LYS A 173 -6.01 -13.30 16.61
CA LYS A 173 -6.64 -13.70 15.34
C LYS A 173 -6.25 -12.70 14.27
N ILE A 174 -5.68 -13.23 13.20
CA ILE A 174 -5.16 -12.44 12.10
C ILE A 174 -6.34 -11.68 11.50
N ASN A 175 -6.31 -10.35 11.64
CA ASN A 175 -7.41 -9.55 11.14
C ASN A 175 -7.37 -9.52 9.61
N LEU A 176 -8.53 -9.67 8.99
CA LEU A 176 -8.72 -9.59 7.54
C LEU A 176 -8.23 -8.28 6.93
N SER A 177 -8.19 -7.22 7.71
CA SER A 177 -7.60 -5.93 7.36
C SER A 177 -6.12 -6.02 6.98
N CYS A 178 -5.38 -7.02 7.46
CA CYS A 178 -3.98 -7.26 7.13
C CYS A 178 -3.81 -8.21 5.93
N CYS A 179 -4.92 -8.67 5.32
CA CYS A 179 -4.86 -9.58 4.18
C CYS A 179 -4.26 -8.84 2.96
N PRO A 180 -3.14 -9.32 2.41
CA PRO A 180 -2.43 -8.64 1.33
C PRO A 180 -3.04 -8.92 -0.05
N TYR A 181 -4.03 -9.81 -0.13
CA TYR A 181 -4.65 -10.24 -1.39
C TYR A 181 -5.90 -9.40 -1.71
N ASN A 182 -5.85 -8.68 -2.83
CA ASN A 182 -6.95 -7.86 -3.32
C ASN A 182 -7.42 -8.35 -4.70
N TYR A 183 -8.52 -9.09 -4.73
CA TYR A 183 -9.08 -9.64 -5.97
C TYR A 183 -10.15 -8.75 -6.62
N LEU A 184 -10.61 -7.70 -5.92
CA LEU A 184 -11.67 -6.80 -6.39
C LEU A 184 -11.12 -5.54 -7.06
N GLY A 185 -9.98 -5.04 -6.60
CA GLY A 185 -9.34 -3.85 -7.14
C GLY A 185 -7.91 -4.09 -7.64
N PRO A 186 -7.21 -3.02 -8.01
CA PRO A 186 -5.79 -3.07 -8.31
C PRO A 186 -4.99 -3.57 -7.10
N THR A 187 -3.95 -4.33 -7.38
CA THR A 187 -3.01 -4.82 -6.36
C THR A 187 -2.04 -3.71 -5.98
N ASP A 188 -1.59 -3.69 -4.72
CA ASP A 188 -0.47 -2.82 -4.29
C ASP A 188 0.74 -3.04 -5.22
N PRO A 189 1.34 -1.97 -5.79
CA PRO A 189 2.55 -2.07 -6.60
C PRO A 189 3.68 -2.87 -5.98
N LYS A 190 3.83 -2.87 -4.64
CA LYS A 190 4.86 -3.62 -3.94
C LYS A 190 4.62 -5.14 -3.98
N LEU A 191 3.36 -5.54 -4.11
CA LEU A 191 2.92 -6.94 -4.21
C LEU A 191 2.67 -7.37 -5.67
N PHE A 192 2.89 -6.48 -6.63
CA PHE A 192 2.75 -6.80 -8.05
C PHE A 192 3.84 -7.79 -8.49
N VAL A 193 3.40 -8.90 -9.07
CA VAL A 193 4.26 -10.01 -9.51
C VAL A 193 4.04 -10.31 -10.99
N GLY A 194 5.10 -10.74 -11.66
CA GLY A 194 5.08 -11.13 -13.07
C GLY A 194 5.23 -9.97 -14.04
N ARG A 195 5.00 -10.24 -15.34
CA ARG A 195 4.99 -9.25 -16.44
C ARG A 195 6.25 -8.41 -16.51
N THR A 196 7.37 -9.00 -16.12
CA THR A 196 8.62 -8.25 -15.97
C THR A 196 9.10 -7.71 -17.31
N GLU A 197 9.00 -8.50 -18.38
CA GLU A 197 9.41 -8.10 -19.72
C GLU A 197 8.57 -6.93 -20.24
N LEU A 198 7.24 -7.05 -20.25
CA LEU A 198 6.34 -5.97 -20.67
C LEU A 198 6.53 -4.69 -19.85
N ARG A 199 6.64 -4.81 -18.52
CA ARG A 199 6.89 -3.67 -17.63
C ARG A 199 8.22 -2.99 -17.97
N GLN A 200 9.28 -3.78 -18.15
CA GLN A 200 10.59 -3.25 -18.52
C GLN A 200 10.54 -2.57 -19.89
N GLU A 201 9.85 -3.15 -20.86
CA GLU A 201 9.67 -2.55 -22.18
C GLU A 201 8.96 -1.20 -22.11
N ILE A 202 7.87 -1.10 -21.35
CA ILE A 202 7.16 0.17 -21.13
C ILE A 202 8.10 1.22 -20.53
N ILE A 203 8.88 0.85 -19.51
CA ILE A 203 9.75 1.79 -18.78
C ILE A 203 10.98 2.19 -19.62
N TYR A 204 11.66 1.22 -20.23
CA TYR A 204 13.00 1.39 -20.80
C TYR A 204 13.04 1.55 -22.33
N SER A 205 11.94 1.28 -23.06
CA SER A 205 11.98 1.42 -24.51
C SER A 205 12.26 2.86 -24.94
N GLU A 206 13.31 3.05 -25.74
CA GLU A 206 13.72 4.32 -26.37
C GLU A 206 13.19 4.46 -27.81
N SER A 207 12.65 3.38 -28.36
CA SER A 207 12.08 3.33 -29.71
C SER A 207 10.57 3.49 -29.69
N VAL A 208 9.90 3.04 -28.63
CA VAL A 208 8.44 2.97 -28.53
C VAL A 208 7.93 3.95 -27.47
N TYR A 209 7.07 4.87 -27.92
CA TYR A 209 6.46 5.92 -27.08
C TYR A 209 4.95 5.78 -26.94
N ALA A 210 4.36 4.76 -27.55
CA ALA A 210 2.92 4.53 -27.53
C ALA A 210 2.67 3.02 -27.37
N PHE A 211 2.11 2.61 -26.23
CA PHE A 211 1.72 1.22 -25.94
C PHE A 211 0.21 1.10 -25.78
N ALA A 212 -0.39 0.11 -26.44
CA ALA A 212 -1.78 -0.28 -26.21
C ALA A 212 -1.81 -1.68 -25.60
N ILE A 213 -2.31 -1.76 -24.37
CA ILE A 213 -2.38 -2.98 -23.57
C ILE A 213 -3.83 -3.44 -23.52
N ALA A 214 -4.13 -4.55 -24.19
CA ALA A 214 -5.44 -5.20 -24.08
C ALA A 214 -5.36 -6.42 -23.18
N GLY A 215 -6.47 -6.76 -22.55
CA GLY A 215 -6.57 -7.96 -21.74
C GLY A 215 -7.95 -8.14 -21.15
N GLY A 216 -8.28 -9.35 -20.72
CA GLY A 216 -9.57 -9.63 -20.08
C GLY A 216 -9.82 -8.81 -18.82
N ARG A 217 -11.07 -8.87 -18.32
CA ARG A 217 -11.42 -8.26 -17.03
C ARG A 217 -10.59 -8.88 -15.91
N LYS A 218 -10.15 -8.04 -14.97
CA LYS A 218 -9.37 -8.45 -13.79
C LYS A 218 -8.09 -9.25 -14.09
N ILE A 219 -7.57 -9.12 -15.32
CA ILE A 219 -6.27 -9.65 -15.68
C ILE A 219 -5.13 -8.80 -15.08
N GLY A 220 -5.41 -7.65 -14.46
CA GLY A 220 -4.40 -6.82 -13.79
C GLY A 220 -3.71 -5.79 -14.70
N LYS A 221 -4.47 -5.18 -15.62
CA LYS A 221 -4.06 -4.00 -16.41
C LYS A 221 -3.79 -2.80 -15.50
N SER A 222 -4.76 -2.44 -14.66
CA SER A 222 -4.63 -1.36 -13.68
C SER A 222 -3.46 -1.59 -12.71
N SER A 223 -3.30 -2.81 -12.20
CA SER A 223 -2.17 -3.16 -11.33
C SER A 223 -0.81 -2.99 -12.03
N LEU A 224 -0.74 -3.30 -13.34
CA LEU A 224 0.48 -3.06 -14.14
C LEU A 224 0.77 -1.56 -14.28
N LEU A 225 -0.25 -0.74 -14.57
CA LEU A 225 -0.08 0.71 -14.67
C LEU A 225 0.37 1.33 -13.34
N PHE A 226 -0.22 0.92 -12.22
CA PHE A 226 0.22 1.36 -10.90
C PHE A 226 1.66 0.93 -10.58
N LYS A 227 2.06 -0.28 -11.00
CA LYS A 227 3.45 -0.71 -10.85
C LYS A 227 4.41 0.14 -11.69
N VAL A 228 4.07 0.42 -12.93
CA VAL A 228 4.88 1.30 -13.79
C VAL A 228 4.98 2.70 -13.18
N MET A 229 3.88 3.26 -12.69
CA MET A 229 3.87 4.57 -12.04
C MET A 229 4.75 4.61 -10.79
N GLU A 230 4.65 3.60 -9.93
CA GLU A 230 5.46 3.48 -8.70
C GLU A 230 6.96 3.40 -9.03
N GLU A 231 7.34 2.56 -10.00
CA GLU A 231 8.74 2.45 -10.41
C GLU A 231 9.26 3.75 -11.00
N MET A 232 8.50 4.40 -11.89
CA MET A 232 8.88 5.66 -12.53
C MET A 232 9.05 6.82 -11.53
N ASN A 233 8.36 6.76 -10.39
CA ASN A 233 8.52 7.72 -9.31
C ASN A 233 9.69 7.38 -8.35
N SER A 234 10.26 6.19 -8.44
CA SER A 234 11.36 5.79 -7.55
C SER A 234 12.67 6.51 -7.88
N PRO A 235 13.59 6.67 -6.89
CA PRO A 235 14.86 7.38 -7.07
C PRO A 235 15.70 6.91 -8.26
N LYS A 236 15.61 5.61 -8.56
CA LYS A 236 16.34 4.98 -9.67
C LYS A 236 15.99 5.57 -11.03
N TYR A 237 14.79 6.11 -11.21
CA TYR A 237 14.29 6.63 -12.48
C TYR A 237 14.00 8.13 -12.42
N GLN A 238 14.52 8.82 -11.40
CA GLN A 238 14.43 10.26 -11.29
C GLN A 238 15.10 10.92 -12.50
N GLY A 239 14.27 11.38 -13.45
CA GLY A 239 14.73 12.12 -14.62
C GLY A 239 14.12 11.67 -15.95
N SER A 240 13.58 10.45 -16.04
CA SER A 240 13.13 9.89 -17.33
C SER A 240 11.80 10.49 -17.80
N PHE A 241 10.72 10.27 -17.04
CA PHE A 241 9.40 10.84 -17.32
C PHE A 241 8.70 11.23 -16.03
N HIS A 242 7.68 12.08 -16.14
CA HIS A 242 6.70 12.32 -15.09
C HIS A 242 5.44 11.50 -15.37
N PRO A 243 5.19 10.38 -14.63
CA PRO A 243 4.03 9.53 -14.87
C PRO A 243 2.75 10.15 -14.32
N ILE A 244 1.66 10.05 -15.09
CA ILE A 244 0.33 10.49 -14.71
C ILE A 244 -0.64 9.36 -15.01
N TYR A 245 -1.31 8.87 -13.97
CA TYR A 245 -2.35 7.87 -14.10
C TYR A 245 -3.72 8.53 -14.21
N ILE A 246 -4.56 8.05 -15.13
CA ILE A 246 -5.95 8.47 -15.31
C ILE A 246 -6.82 7.25 -15.56
N ASP A 247 -7.95 7.21 -14.87
CA ASP A 247 -9.01 6.25 -15.12
C ASP A 247 -10.04 6.90 -16.04
N CYS A 248 -10.14 6.40 -17.27
CA CYS A 248 -10.98 7.00 -18.30
C CYS A 248 -12.44 6.55 -18.22
N SER A 249 -12.79 5.65 -17.30
CA SER A 249 -14.17 5.15 -17.14
C SER A 249 -15.16 6.24 -16.72
N GLY A 250 -14.69 7.28 -16.02
CA GLY A 250 -15.51 8.42 -15.61
C GLY A 250 -15.60 9.56 -16.62
N SER A 251 -14.86 9.50 -17.73
CA SER A 251 -14.80 10.58 -18.72
C SER A 251 -15.88 10.42 -19.78
N ALA A 252 -16.70 11.47 -19.95
CA ALA A 252 -17.78 11.48 -20.95
C ALA A 252 -17.27 11.81 -22.37
N SER A 253 -16.17 12.55 -22.49
CA SER A 253 -15.59 12.99 -23.76
C SER A 253 -14.08 13.19 -23.64
N TYR A 254 -13.39 13.33 -24.77
CA TYR A 254 -11.95 13.62 -24.78
C TYR A 254 -11.61 14.99 -24.18
N ASP A 255 -12.50 15.98 -24.31
CA ASP A 255 -12.31 17.27 -23.66
C ASP A 255 -12.37 17.14 -22.12
N ALA A 256 -13.28 16.31 -21.59
CA ALA A 256 -13.33 16.00 -20.16
C ALA A 256 -12.06 15.26 -19.67
N LEU A 257 -11.53 14.35 -20.50
CA LEU A 257 -10.25 13.69 -20.22
C LEU A 257 -9.08 14.69 -20.19
N MET A 258 -8.99 15.58 -21.18
CA MET A 258 -7.98 16.64 -21.20
C MET A 258 -8.06 17.50 -19.94
N ASP A 259 -9.26 17.84 -19.49
CA ASP A 259 -9.48 18.61 -18.27
C ASP A 259 -8.99 17.89 -17.01
N GLU A 260 -9.17 16.58 -16.94
CA GLU A 260 -8.60 15.77 -15.87
C GLU A 260 -7.06 15.77 -15.93
N ILE A 261 -6.46 15.65 -17.12
CA ILE A 261 -5.00 15.72 -17.30
C ILE A 261 -4.46 17.07 -16.82
N TYR A 262 -5.09 18.18 -17.23
CA TYR A 262 -4.71 19.51 -16.77
C TYR A 262 -4.78 19.60 -15.25
N ARG A 263 -5.87 19.12 -14.63
CA ARG A 263 -6.06 19.16 -13.18
C ARG A 263 -5.01 18.38 -12.42
N LYS A 264 -4.58 17.21 -12.91
CA LYS A 264 -3.52 16.40 -12.27
C LYS A 264 -2.14 17.01 -12.41
N LEU A 265 -1.88 17.72 -13.50
CA LEU A 265 -0.59 18.38 -13.74
C LEU A 265 -0.46 19.67 -12.94
N ASN A 266 -1.39 20.60 -13.13
CA ASN A 266 -1.56 21.80 -12.33
C ASN A 266 -2.88 22.47 -12.76
N PRO A 267 -3.83 22.75 -11.85
CA PRO A 267 -5.06 23.45 -12.18
C PRO A 267 -4.83 24.80 -12.88
N ASP A 268 -3.71 25.48 -12.62
CA ASP A 268 -3.37 26.77 -13.25
C ASP A 268 -2.91 26.64 -14.71
N PHE A 269 -2.62 25.43 -15.22
CA PHE A 269 -2.15 25.28 -16.62
C PHE A 269 -3.21 25.62 -17.65
N ARG A 270 -4.49 25.47 -17.31
CA ARG A 270 -5.58 25.65 -18.29
C ARG A 270 -5.69 27.10 -18.76
N THR A 271 -5.32 28.05 -17.90
CA THR A 271 -5.29 29.48 -18.23
C THR A 271 -3.98 29.93 -18.86
N MET A 272 -2.87 29.21 -18.65
CA MET A 272 -1.52 29.61 -19.10
C MET A 272 -1.12 29.13 -20.51
N LEU A 273 -1.81 28.12 -21.08
CA LEU A 273 -1.36 27.44 -22.32
C LEU A 273 -2.25 27.69 -23.54
N ASP A 274 -3.13 28.70 -23.50
CA ASP A 274 -4.12 28.98 -24.56
C ASP A 274 -4.91 27.72 -25.00
N GLY A 275 -5.06 26.75 -24.10
CA GLY A 275 -5.76 25.48 -24.35
C GLY A 275 -5.06 24.46 -25.28
N ASN A 276 -3.80 24.69 -25.72
CA ASN A 276 -3.14 23.74 -26.62
C ASN A 276 -2.51 22.54 -25.86
N PHE A 277 -3.25 21.42 -25.88
CA PHE A 277 -2.88 20.17 -25.22
C PHE A 277 -1.57 19.55 -25.76
N GLU A 278 -1.27 19.68 -27.05
CA GLU A 278 0.01 19.22 -27.62
C GLU A 278 1.19 19.97 -26.98
N THR A 279 1.04 21.29 -26.80
CA THR A 279 2.08 22.13 -26.18
C THR A 279 2.35 21.73 -24.73
N LEU A 280 1.30 21.41 -23.96
CA LEU A 280 1.44 20.89 -22.59
C LEU A 280 2.29 19.62 -22.59
N LEU A 281 1.89 18.63 -23.37
CA LEU A 281 2.56 17.33 -23.43
C LEU A 281 4.00 17.46 -23.96
N SER A 282 4.24 18.37 -24.91
CA SER A 282 5.56 18.60 -25.51
C SER A 282 6.54 19.31 -24.57
N ARG A 283 6.06 20.27 -23.76
CA ARG A 283 6.86 20.96 -22.75
C ARG A 283 7.21 20.03 -21.58
N GLY A 284 6.34 19.06 -21.31
CA GLY A 284 6.45 18.20 -20.15
C GLY A 284 6.09 18.93 -18.86
N PHE A 285 6.39 18.30 -17.73
CA PHE A 285 6.08 18.83 -16.40
C PHE A 285 7.32 18.76 -15.49
N LYS A 286 7.60 19.85 -14.76
CA LYS A 286 8.77 20.00 -13.88
C LYS A 286 10.09 19.65 -14.59
N GLY A 287 10.23 20.06 -15.85
CA GLY A 287 11.40 19.80 -16.68
C GLY A 287 11.56 18.36 -17.18
N LYS A 288 10.52 17.53 -17.05
CA LYS A 288 10.52 16.12 -17.48
C LYS A 288 9.41 15.87 -18.52
N PRO A 289 9.66 15.07 -19.56
CA PRO A 289 8.60 14.65 -20.48
C PRO A 289 7.53 13.85 -19.73
N ILE A 290 6.29 13.90 -20.21
CA ILE A 290 5.15 13.26 -19.53
C ILE A 290 5.02 11.80 -19.98
N MET A 291 4.67 10.92 -19.05
CA MET A 291 4.19 9.56 -19.33
C MET A 291 2.71 9.48 -18.95
N LEU A 292 1.83 9.42 -19.94
CA LEU A 292 0.39 9.25 -19.71
C LEU A 292 0.06 7.76 -19.58
N LEU A 293 -0.55 7.38 -18.47
CA LEU A 293 -1.06 6.03 -18.20
C LEU A 293 -2.59 6.13 -18.14
N LEU A 294 -3.25 5.75 -19.23
CA LEU A 294 -4.71 5.86 -19.40
C LEU A 294 -5.35 4.49 -19.24
N ASP A 295 -6.14 4.30 -18.20
CA ASP A 295 -6.83 3.04 -17.91
C ASP A 295 -8.29 3.05 -18.38
N GLU A 296 -8.85 1.87 -18.65
CA GLU A 296 -10.23 1.66 -19.10
C GLU A 296 -10.66 2.59 -20.25
N MET A 297 -9.78 2.77 -21.25
CA MET A 297 -10.02 3.65 -22.40
C MET A 297 -11.25 3.24 -23.24
N ASP A 298 -11.66 1.96 -23.22
CA ASP A 298 -12.82 1.52 -24.00
C ASP A 298 -14.11 2.22 -23.58
N ALA A 299 -14.26 2.54 -22.29
CA ALA A 299 -15.43 3.25 -21.78
C ALA A 299 -15.54 4.64 -22.41
N LEU A 300 -14.43 5.38 -22.47
CA LEU A 300 -14.36 6.68 -23.12
C LEU A 300 -14.66 6.56 -24.62
N ILE A 301 -14.07 5.58 -25.29
CA ILE A 301 -14.29 5.32 -26.72
C ILE A 301 -15.78 5.06 -27.00
N GLN A 302 -16.43 4.24 -26.17
CA GLN A 302 -17.86 3.96 -26.29
C GLN A 302 -18.70 5.22 -26.07
N ASN A 303 -18.40 6.01 -25.04
CA ASN A 303 -19.11 7.26 -24.74
C ASN A 303 -19.01 8.28 -25.88
N VAL A 304 -17.82 8.45 -26.46
CA VAL A 304 -17.58 9.35 -27.60
C VAL A 304 -18.33 8.87 -28.84
N ARG A 305 -18.26 7.56 -29.15
CA ARG A 305 -19.02 6.97 -30.27
C ARG A 305 -20.53 7.15 -30.12
N SER A 306 -21.06 7.06 -28.90
CA SER A 306 -22.49 7.21 -28.63
C SER A 306 -22.98 8.65 -28.62
N SER A 307 -22.13 9.61 -28.22
CA SER A 307 -22.49 11.04 -28.18
C SER A 307 -22.33 11.73 -29.54
N GLY A 308 -21.47 11.23 -30.41
CA GLY A 308 -21.15 11.86 -31.70
C GLY A 308 -20.28 13.12 -31.57
N GLU A 309 -19.84 13.46 -30.35
CA GLU A 309 -18.89 14.54 -30.09
C GLU A 309 -17.46 14.03 -30.32
N ASP A 310 -17.04 14.02 -31.58
CA ASP A 310 -15.66 13.70 -31.95
C ASP A 310 -14.82 14.99 -31.97
N SER A 311 -13.99 15.17 -30.94
CA SER A 311 -12.96 16.21 -30.92
C SER A 311 -11.62 15.53 -31.18
N PRO A 312 -11.16 15.45 -32.45
CA PRO A 312 -9.96 14.70 -32.80
C PRO A 312 -8.68 15.36 -32.25
N LYS A 313 -8.81 16.49 -31.52
CA LYS A 313 -7.71 17.25 -30.93
C LYS A 313 -6.89 16.41 -29.98
N PHE A 314 -7.54 15.58 -29.16
CA PHE A 314 -6.86 14.73 -28.21
C PHE A 314 -6.01 13.69 -28.94
N GLU A 315 -6.60 12.97 -29.88
CA GLU A 315 -5.94 11.90 -30.62
C GLU A 315 -4.81 12.43 -31.49
N PHE A 316 -5.01 13.58 -32.16
CA PHE A 316 -3.95 14.24 -32.91
C PHE A 316 -2.80 14.71 -32.02
N ALA A 317 -3.10 15.26 -30.83
CA ALA A 317 -2.06 15.65 -29.89
C ALA A 317 -1.26 14.42 -29.44
N ILE A 318 -1.93 13.32 -29.05
CA ILE A 318 -1.30 12.05 -28.66
C ILE A 318 -0.41 11.51 -29.78
N ARG A 319 -0.92 11.44 -31.02
CA ARG A 319 -0.14 11.00 -32.20
C ARG A 319 1.10 11.88 -32.40
N THR A 320 0.94 13.19 -32.29
CA THR A 320 2.01 14.14 -32.54
C THR A 320 3.12 14.04 -31.50
N VAL A 321 2.77 14.00 -30.21
CA VAL A 321 3.79 13.93 -29.13
C VAL A 321 4.49 12.59 -29.04
N ALA A 322 3.80 11.48 -29.36
CA ALA A 322 4.40 10.15 -29.42
C ALA A 322 5.40 10.07 -30.58
N ASN A 323 5.02 10.52 -31.79
CA ASN A 323 5.92 10.53 -32.95
C ASN A 323 7.12 11.46 -32.77
N LYS A 324 6.93 12.61 -32.13
CA LYS A 324 8.01 13.55 -31.77
C LYS A 324 8.85 13.06 -30.57
N LYS A 325 8.52 11.91 -29.97
CA LYS A 325 9.20 11.35 -28.79
C LYS A 325 9.23 12.31 -27.59
N ARG A 326 8.18 13.14 -27.44
CA ARG A 326 8.08 14.18 -26.39
C ARG A 326 7.25 13.74 -25.19
N ALA A 327 6.36 12.77 -25.38
CA ALA A 327 5.63 12.12 -24.31
C ALA A 327 5.52 10.63 -24.59
N LYS A 328 5.46 9.82 -23.54
CA LYS A 328 5.16 8.39 -23.62
C LYS A 328 3.71 8.17 -23.24
N VAL A 329 2.99 7.34 -23.96
CA VAL A 329 1.56 7.08 -23.76
C VAL A 329 1.35 5.58 -23.64
N VAL A 330 0.70 5.16 -22.56
CA VAL A 330 0.32 3.78 -22.31
C VAL A 330 -1.19 3.79 -22.10
N ILE A 331 -1.91 3.07 -22.95
CA ILE A 331 -3.36 2.95 -22.85
C ILE A 331 -3.73 1.50 -22.54
N CYS A 332 -4.69 1.32 -21.63
CA CYS A 332 -5.22 0.02 -21.24
C CYS A 332 -6.70 -0.07 -21.62
N GLY A 333 -7.10 -1.26 -22.07
CA GLY A 333 -8.48 -1.57 -22.41
C GLY A 333 -8.70 -3.05 -22.67
N ASN A 334 -9.75 -3.34 -23.43
CA ASN A 334 -10.27 -4.63 -23.80
C ASN A 334 -10.21 -4.70 -25.33
N ARG A 335 -11.34 -4.72 -26.03
CA ARG A 335 -11.37 -5.00 -27.48
C ARG A 335 -11.41 -3.73 -28.31
N GLU A 336 -12.12 -2.72 -27.83
CA GLU A 336 -12.47 -1.50 -28.55
C GLU A 336 -11.22 -0.72 -28.93
N ILE A 337 -10.26 -0.60 -28.01
CA ILE A 337 -9.01 0.06 -28.32
C ILE A 337 -8.20 -0.67 -29.39
N PHE A 338 -8.24 -2.01 -29.42
CA PHE A 338 -7.53 -2.81 -30.42
C PHE A 338 -8.14 -2.69 -31.81
N GLU A 339 -9.46 -2.54 -31.90
CA GLU A 339 -10.15 -2.23 -33.16
C GLU A 339 -9.74 -0.84 -33.68
N LEU A 340 -9.68 0.17 -32.82
CA LEU A 340 -9.30 1.53 -33.21
C LEU A 340 -7.88 1.64 -33.75
N ILE A 341 -6.93 0.92 -33.16
CA ILE A 341 -5.53 0.94 -33.62
C ILE A 341 -5.32 0.08 -34.89
N THR A 342 -6.29 -0.75 -35.29
CA THR A 342 -6.31 -1.46 -36.59
C THR A 342 -7.00 -0.67 -37.70
N ASP A 343 -7.86 0.29 -37.35
CA ASP A 343 -8.67 1.01 -38.31
C ASP A 343 -7.83 2.07 -39.03
N ALA A 344 -7.62 1.89 -40.34
CA ALA A 344 -6.82 2.80 -41.17
C ALA A 344 -7.37 4.24 -41.23
N SER A 345 -8.65 4.44 -40.92
CA SER A 345 -9.28 5.76 -40.87
C SER A 345 -9.04 6.50 -39.54
N HIS A 346 -8.63 5.78 -38.49
CA HIS A 346 -8.52 6.35 -37.16
C HIS A 346 -7.13 6.98 -36.88
N PRO A 347 -7.04 8.10 -36.14
CA PRO A 347 -5.75 8.72 -35.79
C PRO A 347 -4.80 7.82 -34.98
N TYR A 348 -5.30 6.76 -34.36
CA TYR A 348 -4.46 5.77 -33.66
C TYR A 348 -3.93 4.63 -34.54
N TYR A 349 -4.29 4.61 -35.83
CA TYR A 349 -3.78 3.61 -36.77
C TYR A 349 -2.25 3.58 -36.78
N ASN A 350 -1.67 2.41 -36.53
CA ASN A 350 -0.23 2.16 -36.47
C ASN A 350 0.54 3.07 -35.50
N LEU A 351 -0.14 3.71 -34.54
CA LEU A 351 0.51 4.54 -33.54
C LEU A 351 1.05 3.72 -32.37
N PHE A 352 0.24 2.78 -31.86
CA PHE A 352 0.54 2.03 -30.65
C PHE A 352 1.14 0.67 -30.94
N GLU A 353 2.18 0.31 -30.18
CA GLU A 353 2.63 -1.06 -30.08
C GLU A 353 1.62 -1.87 -29.24
N ARG A 354 1.14 -2.98 -29.82
CA ARG A 354 0.11 -3.80 -29.20
C ARG A 354 0.70 -4.82 -28.26
N LYS A 355 0.17 -4.89 -27.05
CA LYS A 355 0.55 -5.87 -26.04
C LYS A 355 -0.70 -6.54 -25.49
N GLN A 356 -0.77 -7.86 -25.64
CA GLN A 356 -1.87 -8.66 -25.07
C GLN A 356 -1.46 -9.15 -23.69
N LEU A 357 -2.24 -8.80 -22.67
CA LEU A 357 -2.07 -9.27 -21.31
C LEU A 357 -2.88 -10.56 -21.11
N GLY A 358 -2.16 -11.66 -20.87
CA GLY A 358 -2.73 -12.98 -20.61
C GLY A 358 -2.80 -13.34 -19.13
N VAL A 359 -3.22 -14.57 -18.87
CA VAL A 359 -3.12 -15.21 -17.55
C VAL A 359 -1.65 -15.37 -17.15
N LEU A 360 -1.41 -15.48 -15.85
CA LEU A 360 -0.06 -15.69 -15.32
C LEU A 360 0.37 -17.13 -15.58
N CYS A 361 1.65 -17.35 -15.83
CA CYS A 361 2.21 -18.70 -15.82
C CYS A 361 2.44 -19.20 -14.38
N LEU A 362 2.67 -20.51 -14.22
CA LEU A 362 2.91 -21.12 -12.90
C LEU A 362 4.06 -20.44 -12.14
N GLU A 363 5.12 -20.06 -12.85
CA GLU A 363 6.29 -19.36 -12.30
C GLU A 363 5.96 -17.96 -11.77
N GLU A 364 4.93 -17.31 -12.28
CA GLU A 364 4.43 -16.02 -11.79
C GLU A 364 3.39 -16.18 -10.67
N VAL A 365 2.55 -17.22 -10.75
CA VAL A 365 1.57 -17.54 -9.70
C VAL A 365 2.25 -17.93 -8.40
N ARG A 366 3.37 -18.67 -8.45
CA ARG A 366 4.12 -19.08 -7.25
C ARG A 366 4.49 -17.87 -6.36
N PRO A 367 5.21 -16.84 -6.83
CA PRO A 367 5.52 -15.66 -6.03
C PRO A 367 4.29 -14.82 -5.68
N LEU A 368 3.29 -14.71 -6.57
CA LEU A 368 2.04 -13.99 -6.27
C LEU A 368 1.34 -14.60 -5.05
N LEU A 369 1.29 -15.93 -4.97
CA LEU A 369 0.69 -16.64 -3.87
C LEU A 369 1.59 -16.64 -2.63
N THR A 370 2.87 -16.93 -2.77
CA THR A 370 3.71 -17.29 -1.61
C THR A 370 4.37 -16.10 -0.92
N LEU A 371 4.75 -15.04 -1.65
CA LEU A 371 5.46 -13.91 -1.04
C LEU A 371 4.64 -13.18 0.02
N PRO A 372 3.34 -12.89 -0.18
CA PRO A 372 2.58 -12.16 0.82
C PRO A 372 2.35 -12.97 2.10
N PHE A 373 2.10 -14.29 1.98
CA PHE A 373 2.03 -15.19 3.12
C PHE A 373 3.34 -15.22 3.91
N LEU A 374 4.47 -15.38 3.22
CA LEU A 374 5.79 -15.40 3.88
C LEU A 374 6.11 -14.06 4.56
N ALA A 375 5.72 -12.93 3.96
CA ALA A 375 5.88 -11.61 4.56
C ALA A 375 5.05 -11.42 5.85
N LEU A 376 4.02 -12.25 6.06
CA LEU A 376 3.18 -12.26 7.24
C LEU A 376 3.52 -13.40 8.22
N ASP A 377 4.69 -14.02 8.05
CA ASP A 377 5.17 -15.19 8.79
C ASP A 377 4.22 -16.41 8.70
N PHE A 378 3.56 -16.62 7.55
CA PHE A 378 2.85 -17.88 7.31
C PHE A 378 3.79 -18.93 6.74
N ASP A 379 3.73 -20.11 7.33
CA ASP A 379 4.24 -21.32 6.71
C ASP A 379 3.20 -21.95 5.79
N ILE A 380 3.68 -22.62 4.74
CA ILE A 380 2.84 -23.26 3.74
C ILE A 380 3.27 -24.72 3.64
N GLU A 381 2.40 -25.62 4.08
CA GLU A 381 2.60 -27.06 3.95
C GLU A 381 2.65 -27.43 2.47
N ASN A 382 3.72 -28.15 2.08
CA ASN A 382 3.91 -28.61 0.71
C ASN A 382 3.62 -27.50 -0.32
N ARG A 383 4.34 -26.39 -0.17
CA ARG A 383 4.19 -25.15 -0.95
C ARG A 383 4.05 -25.40 -2.46
N GLN A 384 4.84 -26.31 -3.01
CA GLN A 384 4.79 -26.61 -4.45
C GLN A 384 3.44 -27.22 -4.85
N SER A 385 2.97 -28.26 -4.15
CA SER A 385 1.70 -28.90 -4.48
C SER A 385 0.50 -27.97 -4.26
N LEU A 386 0.54 -27.10 -3.24
CA LEU A 386 -0.52 -26.11 -3.05
C LEU A 386 -0.59 -25.13 -4.24
N VAL A 387 0.56 -24.59 -4.67
CA VAL A 387 0.65 -23.67 -5.81
C VAL A 387 0.17 -24.34 -7.09
N GLU A 388 0.59 -25.57 -7.37
CA GLU A 388 0.19 -26.33 -8.56
C GLU A 388 -1.32 -26.57 -8.60
N LYS A 389 -1.93 -26.97 -7.48
CA LYS A 389 -3.38 -27.15 -7.40
C LYS A 389 -4.15 -25.85 -7.61
N ILE A 390 -3.71 -24.76 -6.98
CA ILE A 390 -4.34 -23.44 -7.18
C ILE A 390 -4.19 -22.99 -8.63
N PHE A 391 -3.03 -23.20 -9.24
CA PHE A 391 -2.80 -22.91 -10.65
C PHE A 391 -3.74 -23.72 -11.56
N GLU A 392 -3.88 -25.03 -11.33
CA GLU A 392 -4.78 -25.90 -12.07
C GLU A 392 -6.24 -25.43 -11.97
N LYS A 393 -6.68 -25.03 -10.77
CA LYS A 393 -8.07 -24.57 -10.55
C LYS A 393 -8.35 -23.19 -11.13
N THR A 394 -7.35 -22.32 -11.20
CA THR A 394 -7.52 -20.92 -11.62
C THR A 394 -7.05 -20.67 -13.05
N SER A 395 -6.37 -21.63 -13.67
CA SER A 395 -5.64 -21.47 -14.93
C SER A 395 -4.72 -20.25 -14.93
N GLY A 396 -4.19 -19.87 -13.77
CA GLY A 396 -3.34 -18.70 -13.58
C GLY A 396 -4.03 -17.34 -13.69
N HIS A 397 -5.37 -17.29 -13.64
CA HIS A 397 -6.09 -16.01 -13.66
C HIS A 397 -5.81 -15.20 -12.37
N PRO A 398 -5.20 -13.99 -12.45
CA PRO A 398 -4.69 -13.26 -11.28
C PRO A 398 -5.73 -13.01 -10.19
N SER A 399 -6.93 -12.57 -10.55
CA SER A 399 -7.99 -12.30 -9.58
C SER A 399 -8.53 -13.58 -8.95
N ALA A 400 -8.54 -14.71 -9.67
CA ALA A 400 -8.97 -15.98 -9.11
C ALA A 400 -7.91 -16.54 -8.14
N VAL A 401 -6.62 -16.43 -8.50
CA VAL A 401 -5.50 -16.77 -7.60
C VAL A 401 -5.57 -15.94 -6.32
N GLN A 402 -5.74 -14.62 -6.43
CA GLN A 402 -5.84 -13.74 -5.27
C GLN A 402 -7.10 -14.00 -4.43
N PHE A 403 -8.22 -14.38 -5.06
CA PHE A 403 -9.42 -14.77 -4.34
C PHE A 403 -9.18 -16.01 -3.49
N ILE A 404 -8.62 -17.09 -4.06
CA ILE A 404 -8.30 -18.30 -3.31
C ILE A 404 -7.28 -18.00 -2.20
N ALA A 405 -6.24 -17.22 -2.49
CA ALA A 405 -5.24 -16.84 -1.50
C ALA A 405 -5.86 -16.08 -0.31
N ARG A 406 -6.80 -15.16 -0.58
CA ARG A 406 -7.55 -14.48 0.47
C ARG A 406 -8.41 -15.43 1.28
N SER A 407 -9.13 -16.35 0.65
CA SER A 407 -9.95 -17.34 1.35
C SER A 407 -9.10 -18.29 2.20
N LEU A 408 -7.91 -18.67 1.72
CA LEU A 408 -6.93 -19.44 2.52
C LEU A 408 -6.47 -18.67 3.75
N PHE A 409 -6.20 -17.37 3.59
CA PHE A 409 -5.87 -16.48 4.71
C PHE A 409 -7.00 -16.42 5.75
N GLU A 410 -8.26 -16.39 5.29
CA GLU A 410 -9.46 -16.35 6.14
C GLU A 410 -9.64 -17.61 7.00
N VAL A 411 -9.38 -18.80 6.44
CA VAL A 411 -9.56 -20.08 7.15
C VAL A 411 -8.34 -20.50 7.98
N SER A 412 -7.18 -19.88 7.74
CA SER A 412 -5.93 -20.24 8.41
C SER A 412 -5.85 -19.69 9.85
N ASP A 413 -5.98 -20.57 10.84
CA ASP A 413 -6.05 -20.18 12.27
C ASP A 413 -4.67 -20.10 12.97
N LYS A 414 -3.61 -20.68 12.38
CA LYS A 414 -2.30 -20.89 13.06
C LYS A 414 -1.06 -20.44 12.29
N LYS A 415 -1.18 -19.46 11.38
CA LYS A 415 -0.08 -19.06 10.49
C LYS A 415 0.55 -20.24 9.72
N MET A 416 -0.24 -21.29 9.50
CA MET A 416 0.15 -22.46 8.73
C MET A 416 -0.99 -22.74 7.78
N ILE A 417 -0.67 -22.85 6.50
CA ILE A 417 -1.62 -23.14 5.42
C ILE A 417 -1.42 -24.58 5.00
N TYR A 418 -2.45 -25.38 5.20
CA TYR A 418 -2.46 -26.79 4.85
C TYR A 418 -3.09 -26.99 3.48
N LEU A 419 -2.73 -28.09 2.83
CA LEU A 419 -3.36 -28.47 1.57
C LEU A 419 -4.87 -28.76 1.74
N ASN A 420 -5.27 -29.17 2.94
CA ASN A 420 -6.67 -29.43 3.25
C ASN A 420 -7.50 -28.15 3.37
N ASP A 421 -6.88 -27.02 3.74
CA ASP A 421 -7.55 -25.71 3.78
C ASP A 421 -8.03 -25.30 2.37
N LEU A 422 -7.30 -25.70 1.33
CA LEU A 422 -7.73 -25.49 -0.06
C LEU A 422 -9.00 -26.27 -0.39
N ASN A 423 -9.18 -27.48 0.14
CA ASN A 423 -10.42 -28.24 -0.10
C ASN A 423 -11.61 -27.51 0.54
N ILE A 424 -11.44 -27.00 1.76
CA ILE A 424 -12.46 -26.22 2.48
C ILE A 424 -12.83 -24.95 1.70
N VAL A 425 -11.85 -24.29 1.07
CA VAL A 425 -12.07 -23.07 0.28
C VAL A 425 -12.75 -23.34 -1.08
N LEU A 426 -12.59 -24.55 -1.63
CA LEU A 426 -13.13 -24.93 -2.93
C LEU A 426 -14.54 -25.54 -2.86
N GLU A 427 -14.93 -26.07 -1.70
CA GLU A 427 -16.30 -26.49 -1.37
C GLU A 427 -17.21 -25.28 -1.09
#